data_AF-A0A7C6HX56-F1
#
_entry.id   AF-A0A7C6HX56-F1
#
_cell.length_a   1.000
_cell.length_b   1.000
_cell.length_c   1.000
_cell.angle_alpha   90.00
_cell.angle_beta   90.00
_cell.angle_gamma   90.00
#
_symmetry.space_group_name_H-M   'P 1'
#
loop_
_entity.id
_entity.type
_entity.pdbx_description
1 polymer ?
#
loop_
_entity_poly.entity_id
_entity_poly.type
_entity_poly.pdbx_seq_one_letter_code
_entity_poly.pdbx_strand_id
1 'polypeptide(L)'
;MKELLQKLTFLNGKDLADFFKKFKLKAPKALRVDVLREAMAPKVEEQLANTAGGFGIGGQNNYRLLWFAKLSEHQLEKYLSVFDDPEIDNKYHNLLVEKMLAYAAEKKVKKADMEELVAASEDNYRRVGNARLDMEEFNNSLDAVFYDEKNCCDGLTVSDFRGVLFNVGTREELFEIAEKYGIKVPNRLNKDELLAYCVRQMKIEKYYTEEAEAALAEMTAKDLREWAKNHNIQSGSQLNKKDLIEYILSDYSKTKEDYEVPKDDSVYEMAIPLPYGQEEVDVEALEAKIAELMAEKEKLENEVDKKNREANRQKKKIDSQDKEIARLLALIGDKEKEYEELKAKKAAAKEVDKGQDKAIEKLEKEIKELQAELAVLKAQEGEERELSEEEVKENKRNFVLDIIWLVFFVLVLAFLVYAIFTMLQ
;
A
#
# COMPACT_ATOMS: atom_id res chain seq x y z
N MET A 1 23.91 -9.81 -20.95
CA MET A 1 23.93 -9.46 -19.52
C MET A 1 23.15 -10.47 -18.70
N LYS A 2 21.87 -10.75 -19.03
CA LYS A 2 21.06 -11.80 -18.37
C LYS A 2 21.73 -13.19 -18.27
N GLU A 3 22.30 -13.69 -19.36
CA GLU A 3 23.03 -14.98 -19.35
C GLU A 3 24.30 -14.98 -18.48
N LEU A 4 24.94 -13.82 -18.31
CA LEU A 4 26.10 -13.66 -17.44
C LEU A 4 25.66 -13.71 -15.97
N LEU A 5 24.59 -12.98 -15.62
CA LEU A 5 24.06 -12.90 -14.26
C LEU A 5 23.64 -14.26 -13.69
N GLN A 6 23.06 -15.13 -14.52
CA GLN A 6 22.70 -16.50 -14.11
C GLN A 6 23.91 -17.33 -13.65
N LYS A 7 25.12 -17.01 -14.14
CA LYS A 7 26.36 -17.70 -13.75
C LYS A 7 27.03 -17.07 -12.53
N LEU A 8 26.57 -15.90 -12.10
CA LEU A 8 27.16 -15.13 -11.00
C LEU A 8 26.41 -15.32 -9.68
N THR A 9 25.41 -16.20 -9.61
CA THR A 9 24.59 -16.43 -8.43
C THR A 9 25.39 -16.80 -7.17
N PHE A 10 26.58 -17.38 -7.33
CA PHE A 10 27.45 -17.78 -6.22
C PHE A 10 28.68 -16.89 -6.07
N LEU A 11 28.73 -15.72 -6.72
CA LEU A 11 29.83 -14.79 -6.57
C LEU A 11 29.88 -14.25 -5.14
N ASN A 12 31.02 -14.38 -4.46
CA ASN A 12 31.16 -13.77 -3.13
C ASN A 12 31.56 -12.29 -3.24
N GLY A 13 31.34 -11.54 -2.17
CA GLY A 13 31.59 -10.10 -2.17
C GLY A 13 33.08 -9.75 -2.28
N LYS A 14 33.98 -10.62 -1.80
CA LYS A 14 35.43 -10.41 -1.89
C LYS A 14 35.91 -10.42 -3.34
N ASP A 15 35.48 -11.39 -4.14
CA ASP A 15 35.86 -11.51 -5.55
C ASP A 15 35.31 -10.32 -6.35
N LEU A 16 34.08 -9.90 -6.06
CA LEU A 16 33.49 -8.68 -6.65
C LEU A 16 34.26 -7.42 -6.22
N ALA A 17 34.66 -7.31 -4.95
CA ALA A 17 35.44 -6.20 -4.46
C ALA A 17 36.83 -6.14 -5.11
N ASP A 18 37.49 -7.28 -5.25
CA ASP A 18 38.82 -7.38 -5.86
C ASP A 18 38.78 -7.05 -7.36
N PHE A 19 37.69 -7.41 -8.05
CA PHE A 19 37.43 -6.93 -9.41
C PHE A 19 37.33 -5.41 -9.49
N PHE A 20 36.54 -4.78 -8.61
CA PHE A 20 36.43 -3.31 -8.58
C PHE A 20 37.77 -2.64 -8.25
N LYS A 21 38.54 -3.19 -7.30
CA LYS A 21 39.88 -2.71 -6.97
C LYS A 21 40.85 -2.84 -8.14
N LYS A 22 40.82 -3.95 -8.89
CA LYS A 22 41.65 -4.17 -10.09
C LYS A 22 41.44 -3.05 -11.13
N PHE A 23 40.20 -2.63 -11.33
CA PHE A 23 39.85 -1.52 -12.24
C PHE A 23 39.89 -0.14 -11.58
N LYS A 24 40.29 -0.05 -10.30
CA LYS A 24 40.30 1.18 -9.49
C LYS A 24 38.94 1.91 -9.51
N LEU A 25 37.87 1.12 -9.55
CA LEU A 25 36.50 1.62 -9.53
C LEU A 25 36.01 1.74 -8.09
N LYS A 26 35.25 2.80 -7.85
CA LYS A 26 34.40 2.93 -6.67
C LYS A 26 33.00 3.33 -7.11
N ALA A 27 31.99 2.80 -6.44
CA ALA A 27 30.59 3.07 -6.76
C ALA A 27 29.96 3.98 -5.68
N PRO A 28 29.04 4.88 -6.05
CA PRO A 28 28.31 5.68 -5.06
C PRO A 28 27.46 4.77 -4.19
N LYS A 29 27.43 5.02 -2.88
CA LYS A 29 26.67 4.21 -1.91
C LYS A 29 25.17 4.20 -2.19
N ALA A 30 24.65 5.27 -2.80
CA ALA A 30 23.27 5.35 -3.29
C ALA A 30 22.88 4.13 -4.15
N LEU A 31 23.80 3.61 -4.98
CA LEU A 31 23.55 2.41 -5.79
C LEU A 31 23.14 1.20 -4.93
N ARG A 32 23.86 0.97 -3.82
CA ARG A 32 23.60 -0.17 -2.93
C ARG A 32 22.36 0.04 -2.08
N VAL A 33 22.16 1.27 -1.60
CA VAL A 33 20.94 1.68 -0.89
C VAL A 33 19.68 1.43 -1.74
N ASP A 34 19.72 1.82 -3.01
CA ASP A 34 18.59 1.61 -3.94
C ASP A 34 18.33 0.12 -4.16
N VAL A 35 19.39 -0.68 -4.32
CA VAL A 35 19.28 -2.14 -4.47
C VAL A 35 18.68 -2.79 -3.21
N LEU A 36 19.15 -2.41 -2.01
CA LEU A 36 18.62 -2.89 -0.73
C LEU A 36 17.12 -2.61 -0.63
N ARG A 37 16.70 -1.38 -0.97
CA ARG A 37 15.30 -0.99 -0.96
C ARG A 37 14.48 -1.80 -1.96
N GLU A 38 14.95 -1.93 -3.20
CA GLU A 38 14.27 -2.68 -4.25
C GLU A 38 14.12 -4.17 -3.88
N ALA A 39 15.14 -4.76 -3.27
CA ALA A 39 15.12 -6.15 -2.85
C ALA A 39 14.06 -6.40 -1.76
N MET A 40 14.05 -5.57 -0.71
CA MET A 40 13.18 -5.73 0.46
C MET A 40 11.76 -5.18 0.27
N ALA A 41 11.54 -4.30 -0.71
CA ALA A 41 10.27 -3.61 -0.94
C ALA A 41 9.01 -4.49 -0.87
N PRO A 42 8.92 -5.64 -1.57
CA PRO A 42 7.71 -6.47 -1.52
C PRO A 42 7.38 -6.96 -0.10
N LYS A 43 8.42 -7.26 0.70
CA LYS A 43 8.24 -7.74 2.07
C LYS A 43 7.81 -6.63 3.01
N VAL A 44 8.36 -5.44 2.82
CA VAL A 44 7.98 -4.24 3.58
C VAL A 44 6.54 -3.86 3.28
N GLU A 45 6.14 -3.84 2.01
CA GLU A 45 4.76 -3.57 1.58
C GLU A 45 3.78 -4.59 2.17
N GLU A 46 4.10 -5.88 2.10
CA GLU A 46 3.33 -6.96 2.73
C GLU A 46 3.16 -6.73 4.24
N GLN A 47 4.25 -6.43 4.95
CA GLN A 47 4.21 -6.23 6.41
C GLN A 47 3.43 -4.96 6.80
N LEU A 48 3.59 -3.87 6.06
CA LEU A 48 2.86 -2.63 6.32
C LEU A 48 1.36 -2.80 6.03
N ALA A 49 1.00 -3.50 4.94
CA ALA A 49 -0.39 -3.82 4.62
C ALA A 49 -1.05 -4.70 5.71
N ASN A 50 -0.33 -5.71 6.20
CA ASN A 50 -0.83 -6.61 7.24
C ASN A 50 -0.88 -5.98 8.64
N THR A 51 -0.18 -4.87 8.85
CA THR A 51 -0.15 -4.12 10.14
C THR A 51 -1.23 -3.04 10.21
N ALA A 52 -1.93 -2.74 9.12
CA ALA A 52 -2.98 -1.71 9.05
C ALA A 52 -4.19 -1.92 10.00
N GLY A 53 -4.23 -3.03 10.75
CA GLY A 53 -5.24 -3.33 11.79
C GLY A 53 -4.84 -3.02 13.23
N GLY A 54 -3.65 -2.47 13.49
CA GLY A 54 -3.18 -2.06 14.81
C GLY A 54 -1.73 -2.45 15.09
N PHE A 55 -1.00 -1.58 15.81
CA PHE A 55 0.36 -1.82 16.28
C PHE A 55 0.39 -2.98 17.29
N GLY A 56 0.42 -4.22 16.79
CA GLY A 56 0.68 -5.41 17.59
C GLY A 56 2.11 -5.43 18.15
N ILE A 57 2.47 -6.52 18.84
CA ILE A 57 3.69 -6.74 19.67
C ILE A 57 5.05 -6.45 18.95
N GLY A 58 5.05 -6.08 17.67
CA GLY A 58 6.19 -5.55 16.89
C GLY A 58 6.18 -4.03 16.61
N GLY A 59 5.40 -3.24 17.36
CA GLY A 59 5.10 -1.83 17.05
C GLY A 59 6.30 -0.92 16.76
N GLN A 60 7.44 -1.13 17.42
CA GLN A 60 8.65 -0.35 17.16
C GLN A 60 9.26 -0.67 15.79
N ASN A 61 9.33 -1.95 15.40
CA ASN A 61 9.83 -2.34 14.08
C ASN A 61 8.89 -1.85 12.97
N ASN A 62 7.57 -1.96 13.19
CA ASN A 62 6.58 -1.48 12.24
C ASN A 62 6.66 0.05 12.07
N TYR A 63 6.85 0.80 13.17
CA TYR A 63 7.10 2.23 13.10
C TYR A 63 8.36 2.54 12.27
N ARG A 64 9.46 1.82 12.49
CA ARG A 64 10.70 2.00 11.71
C ARG A 64 10.51 1.66 10.22
N LEU A 65 9.64 0.72 9.87
CA LEU A 65 9.33 0.38 8.48
C LEU A 65 8.56 1.50 7.75
N LEU A 66 7.84 2.37 8.46
CA LEU A 66 7.28 3.59 7.85
C LEU A 66 8.38 4.50 7.29
N TRP A 67 9.58 4.42 7.85
CA TRP A 67 10.74 5.19 7.41
C TRP A 67 11.60 4.46 6.36
N PHE A 68 11.17 3.28 5.89
CA PHE A 68 11.97 2.39 5.03
C PHE A 68 12.58 3.10 3.81
N ALA A 69 11.82 3.98 3.14
CA ALA A 69 12.28 4.78 2.00
C ALA A 69 13.47 5.71 2.33
N LYS A 70 13.68 6.04 3.61
CA LYS A 70 14.68 7.00 4.09
C LYS A 70 15.72 6.37 5.01
N LEU A 71 15.64 5.07 5.29
CA LEU A 71 16.66 4.40 6.10
C LEU A 71 18.06 4.50 5.47
N SER A 72 19.05 4.58 6.34
CA SER A 72 20.47 4.57 5.99
C SER A 72 20.93 3.20 5.47
N GLU A 73 22.08 3.14 4.78
CA GLU A 73 22.62 1.87 4.28
C GLU A 73 22.79 0.86 5.42
N HIS A 74 23.38 1.25 6.54
CA HIS A 74 23.61 0.39 7.69
C HIS A 74 22.32 -0.17 8.28
N GLN A 75 21.27 0.66 8.34
CA GLN A 75 19.95 0.20 8.81
C GLN A 75 19.34 -0.79 7.82
N LEU A 76 19.42 -0.54 6.52
CA LEU A 76 18.93 -1.45 5.49
C LEU A 76 19.68 -2.79 5.49
N GLU A 77 21.00 -2.78 5.69
CA GLU A 77 21.81 -3.99 5.84
C GLU A 77 21.34 -4.83 7.03
N LYS A 78 21.08 -4.20 8.18
CA LYS A 78 20.50 -4.90 9.34
C LYS A 78 19.13 -5.49 9.05
N TYR A 79 18.31 -4.80 8.25
CA TYR A 79 16.98 -5.31 7.92
C TYR A 79 17.01 -6.59 7.08
N LEU A 80 18.06 -6.83 6.27
CA LEU A 80 18.25 -8.13 5.62
C LEU A 80 18.31 -9.26 6.65
N SER A 81 19.12 -9.09 7.70
CA SER A 81 19.24 -10.05 8.79
C SER A 81 17.97 -10.17 9.64
N VAL A 82 17.21 -9.08 9.79
CA VAL A 82 15.93 -9.10 10.53
C VAL A 82 14.85 -9.88 9.75
N PHE A 83 14.81 -9.75 8.43
CA PHE A 83 13.89 -10.55 7.61
C PHE A 83 14.32 -12.01 7.54
N ASP A 84 15.63 -12.28 7.51
CA ASP A 84 16.23 -13.61 7.40
C ASP A 84 15.63 -14.45 6.26
N ASP A 85 15.31 -13.80 5.14
CA ASP A 85 14.60 -14.40 4.01
C ASP A 85 15.57 -14.70 2.85
N PRO A 86 15.80 -16.00 2.50
CA PRO A 86 16.68 -16.37 1.41
C PRO A 86 16.27 -15.79 0.05
N GLU A 87 14.97 -15.53 -0.18
CA GLU A 87 14.50 -14.94 -1.44
C GLU A 87 14.95 -13.49 -1.55
N ILE A 88 14.87 -12.72 -0.45
CA ILE A 88 15.35 -11.35 -0.38
C ILE A 88 16.86 -11.30 -0.55
N ASP A 89 17.61 -12.17 0.13
CA ASP A 89 19.07 -12.24 0.02
C ASP A 89 19.51 -12.53 -1.42
N ASN A 90 18.91 -13.53 -2.06
CA ASN A 90 19.21 -13.88 -3.44
C ASN A 90 18.85 -12.74 -4.40
N LYS A 91 17.73 -12.06 -4.17
CA LYS A 91 17.30 -10.90 -4.96
C LYS A 91 18.27 -9.73 -4.79
N TYR A 92 18.61 -9.37 -3.56
CA TYR A 92 19.58 -8.33 -3.23
C TYR A 92 20.94 -8.60 -3.88
N HIS A 93 21.47 -9.80 -3.69
CA HIS A 93 22.73 -10.22 -4.29
C HIS A 93 22.72 -10.06 -5.82
N ASN A 94 21.72 -10.64 -6.50
CA ASN A 94 21.65 -10.63 -7.95
C ASN A 94 21.49 -9.21 -8.52
N LEU A 95 20.63 -8.40 -7.89
CA LEU A 95 20.44 -7.00 -8.29
C LEU A 95 21.71 -6.17 -8.05
N LEU A 96 22.40 -6.38 -6.92
CA LEU A 96 23.62 -5.62 -6.63
C LEU A 96 24.70 -5.94 -7.64
N VAL A 97 24.94 -7.23 -7.92
CA VAL A 97 25.89 -7.68 -8.93
C VAL A 97 25.53 -7.09 -10.30
N GLU A 98 24.26 -7.14 -10.69
CA GLU A 98 23.80 -6.53 -11.95
C GLU A 98 24.11 -5.04 -12.02
N LYS A 99 23.71 -4.26 -11.01
CA LYS A 99 23.92 -2.80 -10.99
C LYS A 99 25.40 -2.44 -10.94
N MET A 100 26.21 -3.20 -10.20
CA MET A 100 27.66 -3.01 -10.16
C MET A 100 28.31 -3.32 -11.53
N LEU A 101 27.91 -4.38 -12.22
CA LEU A 101 28.43 -4.66 -13.56
C LEU A 101 27.97 -3.63 -14.60
N ALA A 102 26.72 -3.16 -14.50
CA ALA A 102 26.24 -2.05 -15.32
C ALA A 102 27.08 -0.79 -15.09
N TYR A 103 27.34 -0.42 -13.83
CA TYR A 103 28.21 0.68 -13.47
C TYR A 103 29.64 0.50 -14.03
N ALA A 104 30.22 -0.70 -13.92
CA ALA A 104 31.52 -0.99 -14.49
C ALA A 104 31.54 -0.85 -16.03
N ALA A 105 30.47 -1.26 -16.70
CA ALA A 105 30.32 -1.11 -18.16
C ALA A 105 30.25 0.38 -18.55
N GLU A 106 29.52 1.21 -17.80
CA GLU A 106 29.48 2.66 -17.98
C GLU A 106 30.86 3.30 -17.79
N LYS A 107 31.67 2.75 -16.88
CA LYS A 107 33.08 3.12 -16.68
C LYS A 107 34.05 2.46 -17.69
N LYS A 108 33.51 1.89 -18.78
CA LYS A 108 34.25 1.32 -19.91
C LYS A 108 35.05 0.05 -19.59
N VAL A 109 34.69 -0.68 -18.54
CA VAL A 109 35.20 -2.05 -18.34
C VAL A 109 34.61 -2.96 -19.41
N LYS A 110 35.44 -3.78 -20.04
CA LYS A 110 35.00 -4.62 -21.16
C LYS A 110 34.25 -5.83 -20.64
N LYS A 111 33.27 -6.31 -21.42
CA LYS A 111 32.55 -7.55 -21.11
C LYS A 111 33.49 -8.75 -20.89
N ALA A 112 34.56 -8.85 -21.69
CA ALA A 112 35.54 -9.93 -21.56
C ALA A 112 36.25 -9.94 -20.20
N ASP A 113 36.46 -8.77 -19.59
CA ASP A 113 37.02 -8.68 -18.24
C ASP A 113 35.99 -9.15 -17.21
N MET A 114 34.70 -8.81 -17.38
CA MET A 114 33.63 -9.26 -16.47
C MET A 114 33.40 -10.77 -16.50
N GLU A 115 33.77 -11.44 -17.59
CA GLU A 115 33.70 -12.90 -17.68
C GLU A 115 34.66 -13.59 -16.68
N GLU A 116 35.66 -12.90 -16.15
CA GLU A 116 36.53 -13.44 -15.09
C GLU A 116 35.77 -13.70 -13.77
N LEU A 117 34.70 -12.94 -13.51
CA LEU A 117 33.85 -13.15 -12.35
C LEU A 117 33.04 -14.45 -12.45
N VAL A 118 32.83 -14.98 -13.65
CA VAL A 118 32.17 -16.28 -13.84
C VAL A 118 33.04 -17.39 -13.26
N ALA A 119 34.35 -17.36 -13.56
CA ALA A 119 35.29 -18.33 -13.00
C ALA A 119 35.35 -18.22 -11.47
N ALA A 120 35.37 -17.00 -10.93
CA ALA A 120 35.33 -16.78 -9.47
C ALA A 120 34.05 -17.32 -8.82
N SER A 121 32.89 -17.08 -9.45
CA SER A 121 31.60 -17.64 -9.00
C SER A 121 31.58 -19.17 -9.03
N GLU A 122 32.07 -19.79 -10.11
CA GLU A 122 32.19 -21.25 -10.22
C GLU A 122 33.15 -21.84 -9.18
N ASP A 123 34.30 -21.20 -8.94
CA ASP A 123 35.27 -21.64 -7.95
C ASP A 123 34.72 -21.50 -6.52
N ASN A 124 33.99 -20.42 -6.24
CA ASN A 124 33.30 -20.28 -4.96
C ASN A 124 32.26 -21.39 -4.78
N TYR A 125 31.44 -21.66 -5.81
CA TYR A 125 30.48 -22.76 -5.81
C TYR A 125 31.13 -24.12 -5.55
N ARG A 126 32.28 -24.42 -6.17
CA ARG A 126 33.02 -25.67 -5.90
C ARG A 126 33.49 -25.78 -4.46
N ARG A 127 33.79 -24.66 -3.80
CA ARG A 127 34.26 -24.60 -2.42
C ARG A 127 33.14 -24.74 -1.38
N VAL A 128 32.01 -24.05 -1.58
CA VAL A 128 30.94 -23.95 -0.57
C VAL A 128 29.61 -24.60 -0.99
N GLY A 129 29.48 -25.04 -2.23
CA GLY A 129 28.26 -25.64 -2.77
C GLY A 129 27.09 -24.65 -2.85
N ASN A 130 25.88 -25.14 -2.58
CA ASN A 130 24.64 -24.34 -2.51
C ASN A 130 24.42 -23.68 -1.14
N ALA A 131 25.48 -23.46 -0.34
CA ALA A 131 25.33 -22.78 0.94
C ALA A 131 24.77 -21.37 0.73
N ARG A 132 23.84 -20.95 1.60
CA ARG A 132 23.34 -19.56 1.63
C ARG A 132 24.53 -18.63 1.85
N LEU A 133 24.63 -17.59 1.02
CA LEU A 133 25.63 -16.54 1.21
C LEU A 133 25.37 -15.82 2.54
N ASP A 134 26.43 -15.61 3.32
CA ASP A 134 26.36 -14.73 4.48
C ASP A 134 26.32 -13.28 3.98
N MET A 135 25.15 -12.64 4.11
CA MET A 135 24.95 -11.27 3.65
C MET A 135 25.80 -10.27 4.41
N GLU A 136 26.10 -10.51 5.69
CA GLU A 136 26.96 -9.62 6.48
C GLU A 136 28.40 -9.69 5.97
N GLU A 137 28.94 -10.89 5.78
CA GLU A 137 30.29 -11.07 5.20
C GLU A 137 30.36 -10.49 3.78
N PHE A 138 29.34 -10.76 2.95
CA PHE A 138 29.23 -10.23 1.59
C PHE A 138 29.28 -8.70 1.60
N ASN A 139 28.47 -8.08 2.46
CA ASN A 139 28.37 -6.64 2.61
C ASN A 139 29.67 -5.99 3.11
N ASN A 140 30.24 -6.52 4.18
CA ASN A 140 31.49 -6.02 4.78
C ASN A 140 32.66 -6.08 3.79
N SER A 141 32.71 -7.12 2.95
CA SER A 141 33.76 -7.25 1.94
C SER A 141 33.71 -6.18 0.84
N LEU A 142 32.54 -5.58 0.62
CA LEU A 142 32.29 -4.55 -0.39
C LEU A 142 32.42 -3.11 0.12
N ASP A 143 32.50 -2.88 1.42
CA ASP A 143 32.48 -1.52 1.99
C ASP A 143 33.56 -0.59 1.42
N ALA A 144 34.75 -1.12 1.14
CA ALA A 144 35.85 -0.34 0.54
C ALA A 144 35.61 0.08 -0.93
N VAL A 145 34.65 -0.56 -1.60
CA VAL A 145 34.26 -0.30 -3.00
C VAL A 145 33.26 0.85 -3.08
N PHE A 146 32.46 1.04 -2.03
CA PHE A 146 31.47 2.10 -1.99
C PHE A 146 32.04 3.40 -1.40
N TYR A 147 31.46 4.53 -1.81
CA TYR A 147 31.79 5.83 -1.22
C TYR A 147 30.52 6.67 -1.04
N ASP A 148 30.49 7.47 0.01
CA ASP A 148 29.52 8.55 0.15
C ASP A 148 29.91 9.75 -0.71
N GLU A 149 28.90 10.34 -1.34
CA GLU A 149 29.04 11.62 -2.02
C GLU A 149 29.30 12.75 -1.02
N LYS A 150 29.67 13.92 -1.54
CA LYS A 150 29.90 15.10 -0.72
C LYS A 150 28.61 15.47 0.01
N ASN A 151 28.71 15.79 1.31
CA ASN A 151 27.55 16.08 2.17
C ASN A 151 26.56 14.92 2.33
N CYS A 152 27.04 13.69 2.16
CA CYS A 152 26.32 12.48 2.51
C CYS A 152 27.08 11.68 3.58
N CYS A 153 26.33 10.93 4.39
CA CYS A 153 26.85 9.97 5.36
C CYS A 153 25.95 8.74 5.34
N ASP A 154 26.54 7.56 5.16
CA ASP A 154 25.82 6.29 5.14
C ASP A 154 24.66 6.22 4.14
N GLY A 155 24.87 6.84 2.97
CA GLY A 155 23.90 6.88 1.87
C GLY A 155 22.78 7.91 2.04
N LEU A 156 22.82 8.73 3.10
CA LEU A 156 21.85 9.80 3.35
C LEU A 156 22.51 11.17 3.24
N THR A 157 21.73 12.18 2.83
CA THR A 157 22.16 13.58 2.96
C THR A 157 22.33 13.94 4.44
N VAL A 158 23.11 14.98 4.77
CA VAL A 158 23.25 15.44 6.18
C VAL A 158 21.89 15.70 6.84
N SER A 159 20.92 16.27 6.12
CA SER A 159 19.58 16.53 6.64
C SER A 159 18.80 15.24 6.90
N ASP A 160 18.81 14.32 5.92
CA ASP A 160 18.13 13.02 6.08
C ASP A 160 18.80 12.20 7.20
N PHE A 161 20.13 12.21 7.30
CA PHE A 161 20.87 11.53 8.36
C PHE A 161 20.46 12.02 9.75
N ARG A 162 20.32 13.35 9.93
CA ARG A 162 19.84 13.95 11.18
C ARG A 162 18.42 13.51 11.50
N GLY A 163 17.48 13.74 10.60
CA GLY A 163 16.07 13.42 10.84
C GLY A 163 15.83 11.92 11.02
N VAL A 164 16.33 11.08 10.12
CA VAL A 164 16.10 9.63 10.15
C VAL A 164 16.74 9.01 11.38
N LEU A 165 18.04 9.24 11.62
CA LEU A 165 18.68 8.60 12.77
C LEU A 165 18.14 9.15 14.08
N PHE A 166 17.76 10.43 14.18
CA PHE A 166 17.14 10.95 15.39
C PHE A 166 15.77 10.31 15.68
N ASN A 167 14.93 10.07 14.67
CA ASN A 167 13.60 9.51 14.87
C ASN A 167 13.60 7.98 15.02
N VAL A 168 14.35 7.26 14.18
CA VAL A 168 14.27 5.78 14.11
C VAL A 168 15.57 5.03 14.36
N GLY A 169 16.71 5.73 14.45
CA GLY A 169 18.00 5.10 14.79
C GLY A 169 18.06 4.63 16.25
N THR A 170 18.90 3.65 16.57
CA THR A 170 19.25 3.35 17.97
C THR A 170 20.60 3.96 18.33
N ARG A 171 20.93 3.98 19.63
CA ARG A 171 22.25 4.47 20.06
C ARG A 171 23.35 3.52 19.58
N GLU A 172 23.08 2.21 19.66
CA GLU A 172 23.96 1.14 19.20
C GLU A 172 24.25 1.28 17.70
N GLU A 173 23.22 1.51 16.88
CA GLU A 173 23.38 1.76 15.44
C GLU A 173 24.27 2.96 15.15
N LEU A 174 24.13 4.05 15.91
CA LEU A 174 25.00 5.21 15.75
C LEU A 174 26.47 4.90 16.07
N PHE A 175 26.75 4.05 17.07
CA PHE A 175 28.12 3.61 17.36
C PHE A 175 28.69 2.71 16.27
N GLU A 176 27.90 1.78 15.76
CA GLU A 176 28.32 0.90 14.67
C GLU A 176 28.58 1.70 13.38
N ILE A 177 27.73 2.67 13.06
CA ILE A 177 27.96 3.63 11.97
C ILE A 177 29.27 4.39 12.21
N ALA A 178 29.50 4.90 13.43
CA ALA A 178 30.75 5.59 13.75
C ALA A 178 31.98 4.68 13.55
N GLU A 179 31.90 3.43 14.00
CA GLU A 179 32.95 2.43 13.85
C GLU A 179 33.22 2.08 12.37
N LYS A 180 32.16 1.89 11.56
CA LYS A 180 32.21 1.67 10.10
C LYS A 180 33.01 2.76 9.39
N TYR A 181 32.92 4.00 9.89
CA TYR A 181 33.65 5.16 9.33
C TYR A 181 34.94 5.51 10.08
N GLY A 182 35.38 4.69 11.04
CA GLY A 182 36.61 4.90 11.80
C GLY A 182 36.56 6.09 12.77
N ILE A 183 35.36 6.55 13.13
CA ILE A 183 35.12 7.66 14.04
C ILE A 183 35.07 7.13 15.46
N LYS A 184 36.03 7.53 16.30
CA LYS A 184 36.09 7.12 17.70
C LYS A 184 35.21 8.03 18.54
N VAL A 185 34.02 7.54 18.86
CA VAL A 185 33.08 8.21 19.77
C VAL A 185 33.24 7.62 21.18
N PRO A 186 33.39 8.45 22.22
CA PRO A 186 33.42 7.96 23.60
C PRO A 186 32.06 7.41 24.04
N ASN A 187 32.07 6.19 24.58
CA ASN A 187 30.86 5.55 25.14
C ASN A 187 30.39 6.21 26.43
N ARG A 188 31.31 6.81 27.19
CA ARG A 188 31.07 7.53 28.45
C ARG A 188 31.93 8.79 28.49
N LEU A 189 31.38 9.86 29.03
CA LEU A 189 32.07 11.13 29.24
C LEU A 189 32.64 11.16 30.67
N ASN A 190 33.86 10.63 30.83
CA ASN A 190 34.67 10.89 32.03
C ASN A 190 35.24 12.33 31.97
N LYS A 191 36.07 12.75 32.94
CA LYS A 191 36.61 14.13 32.94
C LYS A 191 37.35 14.44 31.65
N ASP A 192 38.24 13.54 31.22
CA ASP A 192 39.13 13.75 30.06
C ASP A 192 38.35 13.72 28.74
N GLU A 193 37.40 12.79 28.61
CA GLU A 193 36.50 12.71 27.45
C GLU A 193 35.55 13.92 27.37
N LEU A 194 35.05 14.39 28.51
CA LEU A 194 34.23 15.60 28.58
C LEU A 194 35.04 16.83 28.19
N LEU A 195 36.30 16.93 28.64
CA LEU A 195 37.21 18.00 28.27
C LEU A 195 37.47 17.99 26.76
N ALA A 196 37.82 16.83 26.20
CA ALA A 196 38.04 16.65 24.78
C ALA A 196 36.80 17.03 23.96
N TYR A 197 35.61 16.64 24.43
CA TYR A 197 34.35 17.00 23.79
C TYR A 197 34.05 18.51 23.87
N CYS A 198 34.31 19.16 25.01
CA CYS A 198 34.18 20.61 25.14
C CYS A 198 35.12 21.34 24.18
N VAL A 199 36.41 21.00 24.19
CA VAL A 199 37.42 21.57 23.29
C VAL A 199 37.04 21.38 21.82
N ARG A 200 36.49 20.22 21.47
CA ARG A 200 35.97 19.95 20.13
C ARG A 200 34.84 20.90 19.75
N GLN A 201 33.86 21.13 20.63
CA GLN A 201 32.78 22.08 20.37
C GLN A 201 33.30 23.51 20.22
N MET A 202 34.25 23.92 21.07
CA MET A 202 34.90 25.23 20.94
C MET A 202 35.57 25.44 19.58
N LYS A 203 36.19 24.39 19.02
CA LYS A 203 36.83 24.42 17.69
C LYS A 203 35.80 24.55 16.57
N ILE A 204 34.68 23.83 16.68
CA ILE A 204 33.58 23.87 15.72
C ILE A 204 32.93 25.26 15.69
N GLU A 205 32.66 25.83 16.85
CA GLU A 205 32.04 27.16 17.00
C GLU A 205 33.05 28.33 16.86
N LYS A 206 34.32 28.03 16.58
CA LYS A 206 35.39 29.00 16.27
C LYS A 206 35.71 30.00 17.39
N TYR A 207 35.55 29.61 18.66
CA TYR A 207 35.98 30.42 19.82
C TYR A 207 37.08 29.75 20.66
N TYR A 208 37.67 28.66 20.17
CA TYR A 208 38.77 27.95 20.81
C TYR A 208 40.03 28.83 21.01
N THR A 209 40.63 28.74 22.19
CA THR A 209 41.96 29.27 22.53
C THR A 209 42.71 28.28 23.41
N GLU A 210 44.05 28.25 23.34
CA GLU A 210 44.89 27.40 24.20
C GLU A 210 44.72 27.74 25.69
N GLU A 211 44.53 29.02 26.00
CA GLU A 211 44.26 29.50 27.37
C GLU A 211 42.93 28.94 27.91
N ALA A 212 41.89 28.91 27.08
CA ALA A 212 40.60 28.35 27.48
C ALA A 212 40.68 26.82 27.67
N GLU A 213 41.42 26.10 26.82
CA GLU A 213 41.65 24.66 27.01
C GLU A 213 42.40 24.37 28.32
N ALA A 214 43.47 25.12 28.60
CA ALA A 214 44.21 24.99 29.85
C ALA A 214 43.33 25.29 31.07
N ALA A 215 42.49 26.34 31.00
CA ALA A 215 41.55 26.68 32.06
C ALA A 215 40.52 25.56 32.30
N LEU A 216 40.00 24.92 31.24
CA LEU A 216 39.07 23.79 31.36
C LEU A 216 39.75 22.54 31.92
N ALA A 217 41.02 22.31 31.60
CA ALA A 217 41.77 21.13 32.08
C ALA A 217 41.98 21.13 33.59
N GLU A 218 42.20 22.31 34.18
CA GLU A 218 42.37 22.52 35.63
C GLU A 218 41.07 22.37 36.42
N MET A 219 39.89 22.51 35.77
CA MET A 219 38.60 22.38 36.44
C MET A 219 38.38 20.98 37.03
N THR A 220 37.62 20.91 38.11
CA THR A 220 37.15 19.60 38.60
C THR A 220 36.12 19.02 37.64
N ALA A 221 35.89 17.70 37.67
CA ALA A 221 34.87 17.07 36.84
C ALA A 221 33.44 17.60 37.10
N LYS A 222 33.20 18.22 38.27
CA LYS A 222 31.93 18.87 38.59
C LYS A 222 31.86 20.24 37.91
N ASP A 223 32.89 21.06 38.05
CA ASP A 223 32.93 22.41 37.50
C ASP A 223 32.93 22.37 35.97
N LEU A 224 33.64 21.42 35.35
CA LEU A 224 33.64 21.21 33.91
C LEU A 224 32.24 20.87 33.36
N ARG A 225 31.45 20.08 34.12
CA ARG A 225 30.06 19.78 33.74
C ARG A 225 29.16 21.01 33.85
N GLU A 226 29.36 21.82 34.88
CA GLU A 226 28.62 23.07 35.04
C GLU A 226 28.98 24.07 33.94
N TRP A 227 30.27 24.16 33.57
CA TRP A 227 30.73 24.96 32.44
C TRP A 227 30.11 24.50 31.13
N ALA A 228 30.14 23.19 30.83
CA ALA A 228 29.55 22.62 29.62
C ALA A 228 28.05 22.97 29.52
N LYS A 229 27.32 22.81 30.63
CA LYS A 229 25.89 23.17 30.71
C LYS A 229 25.64 24.65 30.41
N ASN A 230 26.48 25.55 30.93
CA ASN A 230 26.36 26.99 30.70
C ASN A 230 26.65 27.38 29.24
N HIS A 231 27.35 26.52 28.49
CA HIS A 231 27.65 26.70 27.06
C HIS A 231 26.75 25.84 26.16
N ASN A 232 25.65 25.29 26.69
CA ASN A 232 24.73 24.40 25.98
C ASN A 232 25.41 23.12 25.41
N ILE A 233 26.53 22.70 26.01
CA ILE A 233 27.23 21.46 25.68
C ILE A 233 26.72 20.36 26.61
N GLN A 234 26.46 19.19 26.05
CA GLN A 234 26.01 18.04 26.82
C GLN A 234 27.03 17.62 27.87
N SER A 235 26.58 17.58 29.13
CA SER A 235 27.40 17.29 30.31
C SER A 235 27.03 15.97 30.99
N GLY A 236 26.13 15.19 30.38
CA GLY A 236 25.70 13.88 30.87
C GLY A 236 26.83 12.86 30.95
N SER A 237 26.58 11.70 31.57
CA SER A 237 27.55 10.60 31.62
C SER A 237 27.79 9.95 30.25
N GLN A 238 26.89 10.18 29.29
CA GLN A 238 26.94 9.70 27.92
C GLN A 238 26.43 10.81 26.99
N LEU A 239 26.91 10.81 25.74
CA LEU A 239 26.34 11.66 24.70
C LEU A 239 24.89 11.24 24.44
N ASN A 240 24.00 12.23 24.30
CA ASN A 240 22.65 11.95 23.83
C ASN A 240 22.67 11.66 22.31
N LYS A 241 21.52 11.26 21.77
CA LYS A 241 21.40 10.87 20.36
C LYS A 241 21.74 12.01 19.40
N LYS A 242 21.29 13.23 19.71
CA LYS A 242 21.55 14.44 18.91
C LYS A 242 23.05 14.72 18.85
N ASP A 243 23.71 14.76 20.00
CA ASP A 243 25.15 15.02 20.08
C ASP A 243 25.97 13.91 19.42
N LEU A 244 25.50 12.67 19.48
CA LEU A 244 26.14 11.54 18.82
C LEU A 244 26.07 11.67 17.29
N ILE A 245 24.90 12.03 16.76
CA ILE A 245 24.71 12.34 15.33
C ILE A 245 25.65 13.47 14.91
N GLU A 246 25.66 14.59 15.65
CA GLU A 246 26.51 15.72 15.33
C GLU A 246 27.99 15.38 15.45
N TYR A 247 28.38 14.53 16.42
CA TYR A 247 29.75 14.05 16.56
C TYR A 247 30.19 13.30 15.30
N ILE A 248 29.37 12.37 14.81
CA ILE A 248 29.64 11.60 13.59
C ILE A 248 29.79 12.55 12.40
N LEU A 249 28.83 13.45 12.20
CA LEU A 249 28.82 14.37 11.05
C LEU A 249 30.00 15.35 11.04
N SER A 250 30.44 15.84 12.20
CA SER A 250 31.55 16.79 12.27
C SER A 250 32.93 16.16 12.22
N ASP A 251 33.06 14.83 12.36
CA ASP A 251 34.34 14.14 12.21
C ASP A 251 34.45 13.28 10.93
N TYR A 252 33.32 12.99 10.28
CA TYR A 252 33.30 12.18 9.07
C TYR A 252 33.91 12.91 7.86
N SER A 253 34.78 12.22 7.12
CA SER A 253 35.58 12.82 6.04
C SER A 253 34.77 13.52 4.93
N LYS A 254 33.52 13.11 4.67
CA LYS A 254 32.67 13.68 3.59
C LYS A 254 31.82 14.86 4.02
N THR A 255 31.70 15.08 5.33
CA THR A 255 30.84 16.12 5.92
C THR A 255 31.64 17.10 6.78
N LYS A 256 32.82 16.72 7.28
CA LYS A 256 33.66 17.51 8.19
C LYS A 256 34.06 18.89 7.65
N GLU A 257 34.38 18.99 6.36
CA GLU A 257 34.86 20.25 5.76
C GLU A 257 33.75 21.32 5.69
N ASP A 258 32.52 20.91 5.40
CA ASP A 258 31.36 21.78 5.27
C ASP A 258 30.39 21.63 6.47
N TYR A 259 30.87 21.08 7.58
CA TYR A 259 30.03 20.84 8.74
C TYR A 259 29.59 22.17 9.35
N GLU A 260 28.27 22.35 9.46
CA GLU A 260 27.66 23.46 10.17
C GLU A 260 26.79 22.93 11.32
N VAL A 261 26.97 23.56 12.48
CA VAL A 261 26.09 23.34 13.63
C VAL A 261 24.68 23.79 13.25
N PRO A 262 23.65 22.96 13.49
CA PRO A 262 22.27 23.35 13.25
C PRO A 262 21.90 24.64 13.98
N LYS A 263 21.21 25.54 13.29
CA LYS A 263 20.74 26.81 13.88
C LYS A 263 19.57 26.59 14.83
N ASP A 264 18.79 25.55 14.59
CA ASP A 264 17.60 25.19 15.35
C ASP A 264 17.31 23.69 15.25
N ASP A 265 16.39 23.21 16.09
CA ASP A 265 16.06 21.79 16.25
C ASP A 265 15.18 21.22 15.13
N SER A 266 14.65 22.05 14.21
CA SER A 266 13.80 21.57 13.11
C SER A 266 14.52 20.60 12.18
N VAL A 267 15.86 20.61 12.14
CA VAL A 267 16.66 19.66 11.33
C VAL A 267 16.52 18.20 11.80
N TYR A 268 16.00 17.98 13.01
CA TYR A 268 15.71 16.65 13.56
C TYR A 268 14.22 16.30 13.48
N GLU A 269 13.36 17.31 13.25
CA GLU A 269 11.93 17.14 13.07
C GLU A 269 11.66 16.78 11.60
N MET A 270 11.58 15.48 11.33
CA MET A 270 11.20 14.96 10.03
C MET A 270 9.82 14.33 10.15
N ALA A 271 8.89 14.74 9.29
CA ALA A 271 7.60 14.08 9.19
C ALA A 271 7.81 12.61 8.82
N ILE A 272 6.96 11.73 9.35
CA ILE A 272 6.99 10.32 8.99
C ILE A 272 6.82 10.25 7.46
N PRO A 273 7.78 9.65 6.73
CA PRO A 273 7.66 9.51 5.28
C PRO A 273 6.39 8.73 4.93
N LEU A 274 5.84 9.00 3.75
CA LEU A 274 4.79 8.12 3.21
C LEU A 274 5.32 6.68 3.20
N PRO A 275 4.52 5.70 3.64
CA PRO A 275 4.88 4.29 3.56
C PRO A 275 5.36 3.94 2.15
N TYR A 276 6.41 3.13 2.07
CA TYR A 276 6.98 2.74 0.78
C TYR A 276 5.93 2.13 -0.14
N GLY A 277 5.90 2.57 -1.41
CA GLY A 277 4.92 2.11 -2.41
C GLY A 277 3.55 2.81 -2.34
N GLN A 278 3.34 3.73 -1.39
CA GLN A 278 2.15 4.58 -1.37
C GLN A 278 2.45 5.94 -2.02
N GLU A 279 1.65 6.30 -3.02
CA GLU A 279 1.64 7.65 -3.56
C GLU A 279 0.79 8.57 -2.68
N GLU A 280 1.13 9.85 -2.68
CA GLU A 280 0.34 10.91 -2.05
C GLU A 280 -1.07 10.85 -2.64
N VAL A 281 -2.05 10.43 -1.83
CA VAL A 281 -3.44 10.36 -2.28
C VAL A 281 -3.92 11.79 -2.47
N ASP A 282 -4.18 12.18 -3.72
CA ASP A 282 -4.84 13.44 -4.04
C ASP A 282 -6.28 13.40 -3.49
N VAL A 283 -6.44 13.96 -2.30
CA VAL A 283 -7.72 14.02 -1.57
C VAL A 283 -8.76 14.75 -2.41
N GLU A 284 -8.37 15.78 -3.18
CA GLU A 284 -9.28 16.53 -4.03
C GLU A 284 -9.80 15.65 -5.19
N ALA A 285 -8.93 14.83 -5.78
CA ALA A 285 -9.34 13.87 -6.81
C ALA A 285 -10.27 12.77 -6.25
N LEU A 286 -10.05 12.32 -5.02
CA LEU A 286 -10.90 11.33 -4.36
C LEU A 286 -12.28 11.90 -4.02
N GLU A 287 -12.33 13.12 -3.48
CA GLU A 287 -13.56 13.85 -3.19
C GLU A 287 -14.37 14.13 -4.46
N ALA A 288 -13.71 14.51 -5.55
CA ALA A 288 -14.36 14.67 -6.86
C ALA A 288 -15.02 13.38 -7.35
N LYS A 289 -14.35 12.23 -7.19
CA LYS A 289 -14.87 10.93 -7.59
C LYS A 289 -16.03 10.46 -6.69
N ILE A 290 -15.98 10.75 -5.40
CA ILE A 290 -17.09 10.48 -4.47
C ILE A 290 -18.32 11.32 -4.86
N ALA A 291 -18.12 12.59 -5.20
CA ALA A 291 -19.21 13.46 -5.65
C ALA A 291 -19.85 12.97 -6.97
N GLU A 292 -19.04 12.50 -7.92
CA GLU A 292 -19.52 11.89 -9.17
C GLU A 292 -20.37 10.64 -8.91
N LEU A 293 -19.89 9.72 -8.08
CA LEU A 293 -20.61 8.49 -7.73
C LEU A 293 -21.92 8.76 -6.97
N MET A 294 -21.94 9.78 -6.10
CA MET A 294 -23.17 10.19 -5.41
C MET A 294 -24.21 10.73 -6.40
N ALA A 295 -23.79 11.51 -7.40
CA ALA A 295 -24.68 12.00 -8.45
C ALA A 295 -25.19 10.86 -9.36
N GLU A 296 -24.37 9.84 -9.64
CA GLU A 296 -24.78 8.66 -10.39
C GLU A 296 -25.78 7.81 -9.61
N LYS A 297 -25.55 7.62 -8.30
CA LYS A 297 -26.49 6.93 -7.40
C LYS A 297 -27.86 7.59 -7.41
N GLU A 298 -27.91 8.91 -7.29
CA GLU A 298 -29.17 9.67 -7.28
C GLU A 298 -29.93 9.52 -8.61
N LYS A 299 -29.24 9.47 -9.75
CA LYS A 299 -29.87 9.19 -11.05
C LYS A 299 -30.48 7.79 -11.09
N LEU A 300 -29.73 6.77 -10.65
CA LEU A 300 -30.20 5.37 -10.62
C LEU A 300 -31.41 5.19 -9.68
N GLU A 301 -31.38 5.80 -8.49
CA GLU A 301 -32.51 5.77 -7.55
C GLU A 301 -33.78 6.39 -8.18
N ASN A 302 -33.64 7.52 -8.88
CA ASN A 302 -34.76 8.17 -9.58
C ASN A 302 -35.32 7.32 -10.74
N GLU A 303 -34.47 6.63 -11.50
CA GLU A 303 -34.92 5.72 -12.56
C GLU A 303 -35.68 4.51 -12.01
N VAL A 304 -35.22 3.97 -10.89
CA VAL A 304 -35.87 2.84 -10.20
C VAL A 304 -37.23 3.26 -9.65
N ASP A 305 -37.34 4.45 -9.07
CA ASP A 305 -38.61 5.01 -8.62
C ASP A 305 -39.60 5.22 -9.76
N LYS A 306 -39.12 5.67 -10.93
CA LYS A 306 -39.96 5.82 -12.13
C LYS A 306 -40.47 4.45 -12.61
N LYS A 307 -39.59 3.46 -12.73
CA LYS A 307 -39.95 2.09 -13.13
C LYS A 307 -40.91 1.44 -12.13
N ASN A 308 -40.71 1.64 -10.82
CA ASN A 308 -41.62 1.15 -9.78
C ASN A 308 -43.02 1.78 -9.88
N ARG A 309 -43.11 3.07 -10.23
CA ARG A 309 -44.40 3.74 -10.49
C ARG A 309 -45.10 3.16 -11.73
N GLU A 310 -44.36 2.83 -12.77
CA GLU A 310 -44.88 2.21 -13.99
C GLU A 310 -45.37 0.78 -13.73
N ALA A 311 -44.59 -0.06 -13.03
CA ALA A 311 -45.00 -1.40 -12.62
C ALA A 311 -46.27 -1.39 -11.74
N ASN A 312 -46.37 -0.44 -10.80
CA ASN A 312 -47.59 -0.28 -9.99
C ASN A 312 -48.81 0.15 -10.82
N ARG A 313 -48.63 0.89 -11.92
CA ARG A 313 -49.73 1.23 -12.84
C ARG A 313 -50.17 0.02 -13.65
N GLN A 314 -49.25 -0.80 -14.14
CA GLN A 314 -49.56 -2.04 -14.85
C GLN A 314 -50.29 -3.03 -13.94
N LYS A 315 -49.81 -3.24 -12.70
CA LYS A 315 -50.48 -4.12 -11.73
C LYS A 315 -51.94 -3.73 -11.47
N LYS A 316 -52.24 -2.43 -11.37
CA LYS A 316 -53.63 -1.94 -11.23
C LYS A 316 -54.50 -2.22 -12.46
N LYS A 317 -53.93 -2.23 -13.66
CA LYS A 317 -54.66 -2.61 -14.89
C LYS A 317 -54.99 -4.10 -14.88
N ILE A 318 -54.02 -4.94 -14.53
CA ILE A 318 -54.20 -6.40 -14.40
C ILE A 318 -55.30 -6.71 -13.37
N ASP A 319 -55.24 -6.10 -12.17
CA ASP A 319 -56.29 -6.27 -11.13
C ASP A 319 -57.69 -5.85 -11.62
N SER A 320 -57.78 -4.90 -12.56
CA SER A 320 -59.06 -4.47 -13.14
C SER A 320 -59.59 -5.44 -14.20
N GLN A 321 -58.70 -6.01 -15.02
CA GLN A 321 -59.03 -7.05 -15.99
C GLN A 321 -59.45 -8.35 -15.29
N ASP A 322 -58.74 -8.76 -14.23
CA ASP A 322 -59.07 -9.93 -13.41
C ASP A 322 -60.50 -9.85 -12.87
N LYS A 323 -60.91 -8.67 -12.38
CA LYS A 323 -62.29 -8.43 -11.90
C LYS A 323 -63.32 -8.55 -13.01
N GLU A 324 -63.00 -8.09 -14.22
CA GLU A 324 -63.90 -8.18 -15.35
C GLU A 324 -64.02 -9.61 -15.88
N ILE A 325 -62.90 -10.35 -15.93
CA ILE A 325 -62.88 -11.77 -16.27
C ILE A 325 -63.71 -12.57 -15.25
N ALA A 326 -63.58 -12.29 -13.95
CA ALA A 326 -64.39 -12.93 -12.93
C ALA A 326 -65.89 -12.65 -13.09
N ARG A 327 -66.28 -11.42 -13.49
CA ARG A 327 -67.67 -11.07 -13.79
C ARG A 327 -68.21 -11.82 -15.00
N LEU A 328 -67.45 -11.87 -16.09
CA LEU A 328 -67.84 -12.57 -17.31
C LEU A 328 -67.99 -14.09 -17.06
N LEU A 329 -67.10 -14.70 -16.27
CA LEU A 329 -67.22 -16.10 -15.88
C LEU A 329 -68.50 -16.37 -15.08
N ALA A 330 -68.85 -15.49 -14.14
CA ALA A 330 -70.09 -15.61 -13.38
C ALA A 330 -71.33 -15.49 -14.28
N LEU A 331 -71.33 -14.52 -15.21
CA LEU A 331 -72.42 -14.31 -16.15
C LEU A 331 -72.61 -15.50 -17.09
N ILE A 332 -71.50 -16.07 -17.61
CA ILE A 332 -71.52 -17.29 -18.42
C ILE A 332 -72.12 -18.44 -17.60
N GLY A 333 -71.67 -18.63 -16.36
CA GLY A 333 -72.19 -19.69 -15.49
C GLY A 333 -73.69 -19.57 -15.18
N ASP A 334 -74.20 -18.35 -15.00
CA ASP A 334 -75.63 -18.12 -14.79
C ASP A 334 -76.43 -18.37 -16.08
N LYS A 335 -75.91 -17.96 -17.23
CA LYS A 335 -76.52 -18.20 -18.55
C LYS A 335 -76.52 -19.67 -18.94
N GLU A 336 -75.47 -20.42 -18.61
CA GLU A 336 -75.38 -21.87 -18.81
C GLU A 336 -76.41 -22.62 -17.94
N LYS A 337 -76.64 -22.17 -16.70
CA LYS A 337 -77.73 -22.71 -15.86
C LYS A 337 -79.10 -22.44 -16.47
N GLU A 338 -79.36 -21.20 -16.93
CA GLU A 338 -80.61 -20.82 -17.60
C GLU A 338 -80.85 -21.68 -18.85
N TYR A 339 -79.79 -21.91 -19.63
CA TYR A 339 -79.80 -22.77 -20.81
C TYR A 339 -80.14 -24.23 -20.46
N GLU A 340 -79.50 -24.83 -19.46
CA GLU A 340 -79.77 -26.22 -19.07
C GLU A 340 -81.15 -26.40 -18.44
N GLU A 341 -81.64 -25.42 -17.67
CA GLU A 341 -83.02 -25.43 -17.15
C GLU A 341 -84.06 -25.37 -18.28
N LEU A 342 -83.86 -24.50 -19.28
CA LEU A 342 -84.76 -24.40 -20.45
C LEU A 342 -84.72 -25.67 -21.30
N LYS A 343 -83.54 -26.25 -21.49
CA LYS A 343 -83.34 -27.51 -22.20
C LYS A 343 -84.01 -28.68 -21.47
N ALA A 344 -83.92 -28.74 -20.15
CA ALA A 344 -84.60 -29.74 -19.33
C ALA A 344 -86.13 -29.57 -19.36
N LYS A 345 -86.64 -28.32 -19.31
CA LYS A 345 -88.07 -28.01 -19.47
C LYS A 345 -88.59 -28.42 -20.85
N LYS A 346 -87.81 -28.16 -21.90
CA LYS A 346 -88.12 -28.61 -23.27
C LYS A 346 -88.15 -30.13 -23.38
N ALA A 347 -87.22 -30.84 -22.75
CA ALA A 347 -87.19 -32.31 -22.76
C ALA A 347 -88.39 -32.96 -22.02
N ALA A 348 -88.97 -32.25 -21.04
CA ALA A 348 -90.16 -32.70 -20.31
C ALA A 348 -91.48 -32.39 -21.04
N ALA A 349 -91.50 -31.43 -21.96
CA ALA A 349 -92.68 -31.06 -22.74
C ALA A 349 -92.84 -31.97 -23.98
N LYS A 350 -94.02 -32.60 -24.15
CA LYS A 350 -94.31 -33.52 -25.27
C LYS A 350 -94.81 -32.85 -26.56
N GLU A 351 -94.91 -31.51 -26.60
CA GLU A 351 -95.21 -30.74 -27.81
C GLU A 351 -94.11 -29.71 -28.10
N VAL A 352 -93.83 -29.49 -29.40
CA VAL A 352 -92.79 -28.56 -29.88
C VAL A 352 -93.27 -27.11 -29.74
N ASP A 353 -92.87 -26.43 -28.67
CA ASP A 353 -93.02 -25.00 -28.52
C ASP A 353 -91.88 -24.25 -29.26
N LYS A 354 -92.19 -23.74 -30.46
CA LYS A 354 -91.25 -22.94 -31.27
C LYS A 354 -90.70 -21.70 -30.53
N GLY A 355 -91.35 -21.24 -29.46
CA GLY A 355 -90.85 -20.16 -28.60
C GLY A 355 -89.64 -20.57 -27.78
N GLN A 356 -89.62 -21.81 -27.26
CA GLN A 356 -88.50 -22.35 -26.48
C GLN A 356 -87.27 -22.62 -27.35
N ASP A 357 -87.47 -23.06 -28.59
CA ASP A 357 -86.37 -23.26 -29.56
C ASP A 357 -85.63 -21.94 -29.86
N LYS A 358 -86.37 -20.85 -30.09
CA LYS A 358 -85.79 -19.53 -30.32
C LYS A 358 -85.09 -18.96 -29.07
N ALA A 359 -85.59 -19.27 -27.87
CA ALA A 359 -84.97 -18.84 -26.62
C ALA A 359 -83.65 -19.58 -26.37
N ILE A 360 -83.62 -20.90 -26.63
CA ILE A 360 -82.40 -21.72 -26.55
C ILE A 360 -81.37 -21.25 -27.59
N GLU A 361 -81.77 -21.03 -28.84
CA GLU A 361 -80.86 -20.52 -29.89
C GLU A 361 -80.30 -19.13 -29.56
N LYS A 362 -81.13 -18.25 -28.95
CA LYS A 362 -80.68 -16.94 -28.48
C LYS A 362 -79.67 -17.06 -27.33
N LEU A 363 -79.91 -17.93 -26.35
CA LEU A 363 -78.99 -18.17 -25.23
C LEU A 363 -77.68 -18.81 -25.71
N GLU A 364 -77.71 -19.75 -26.66
CA GLU A 364 -76.49 -20.31 -27.25
C GLU A 364 -75.66 -19.23 -27.95
N LYS A 365 -76.31 -18.28 -28.63
CA LYS A 365 -75.63 -17.16 -29.27
C LYS A 365 -75.02 -16.20 -28.23
N GLU A 366 -75.78 -15.85 -27.19
CA GLU A 366 -75.28 -15.01 -26.08
C GLU A 366 -74.09 -15.66 -25.35
N ILE A 367 -74.15 -16.97 -25.07
CA ILE A 367 -73.05 -17.71 -24.44
C ILE A 367 -71.81 -17.72 -25.35
N LYS A 368 -71.97 -17.94 -26.66
CA LYS A 368 -70.85 -17.92 -27.62
C LYS A 368 -70.20 -16.53 -27.75
N GLU A 369 -71.01 -15.47 -27.76
CA GLU A 369 -70.51 -14.09 -27.80
C GLU A 369 -69.71 -13.76 -26.53
N LEU A 370 -70.22 -14.12 -25.35
CA LEU A 370 -69.51 -13.94 -24.07
C LEU A 370 -68.23 -14.79 -23.97
N GLN A 371 -68.25 -16.02 -24.49
CA GLN A 371 -67.06 -16.88 -24.54
C GLN A 371 -65.97 -16.31 -25.47
N ALA A 372 -66.37 -15.67 -26.58
CA ALA A 372 -65.44 -14.99 -27.48
C ALA A 372 -64.83 -13.74 -26.85
N GLU A 373 -65.64 -12.94 -26.15
CA GLU A 373 -65.15 -11.75 -25.42
C GLU A 373 -64.18 -12.13 -24.29
N LEU A 374 -64.49 -13.20 -23.55
CA LEU A 374 -63.60 -13.74 -22.52
C LEU A 374 -62.29 -14.29 -23.09
N ALA A 375 -62.32 -14.92 -24.28
CA ALA A 375 -61.11 -15.39 -24.94
C ALA A 375 -60.18 -14.23 -25.36
N VAL A 376 -60.74 -13.11 -25.82
CA VAL A 376 -59.97 -11.90 -26.15
C VAL A 376 -59.34 -11.28 -24.90
N LEU A 377 -60.10 -11.15 -23.81
CA LEU A 377 -59.58 -10.58 -22.55
C LEU A 377 -58.49 -11.45 -21.91
N LYS A 378 -58.65 -12.78 -21.94
CA LYS A 378 -57.61 -13.71 -21.43
C LYS A 378 -56.34 -13.69 -22.27
N ALA A 379 -56.45 -13.50 -23.59
CA ALA A 379 -55.28 -13.35 -24.45
C ALA A 379 -54.52 -12.05 -24.14
N GLN A 380 -55.23 -10.95 -23.93
CA GLN A 380 -54.65 -9.66 -23.53
C GLN A 380 -54.00 -9.71 -22.14
N GLU A 381 -54.65 -10.36 -21.17
CA GLU A 381 -54.10 -10.53 -19.82
C GLU A 381 -52.82 -11.40 -19.82
N GLY A 382 -52.77 -12.44 -20.65
CA GLY A 382 -51.60 -13.32 -20.80
C GLY A 382 -50.38 -12.57 -21.31
N GLU A 383 -50.53 -11.78 -22.37
CA GLU A 383 -49.45 -10.94 -22.91
C GLU A 383 -49.01 -9.86 -21.91
N GLU A 384 -49.94 -9.18 -21.23
CA GLU A 384 -49.62 -8.13 -20.26
C GLU A 384 -48.97 -8.68 -18.97
N ARG A 385 -49.33 -9.89 -18.51
CA ARG A 385 -48.71 -10.54 -17.35
C ARG A 385 -47.29 -11.01 -17.63
N GLU A 386 -47.04 -11.68 -18.76
CA GLU A 386 -45.71 -12.16 -19.13
C GLU A 386 -44.70 -11.01 -19.26
N LEU A 387 -45.09 -9.92 -19.94
CA LEU A 387 -44.28 -8.71 -20.04
C LEU A 387 -43.99 -8.07 -18.67
N SER A 388 -44.99 -7.99 -17.78
CA SER A 388 -44.82 -7.36 -16.46
C SER A 388 -43.92 -8.17 -15.52
N GLU A 389 -43.96 -9.50 -15.57
CA GLU A 389 -43.16 -10.35 -14.69
C GLU A 389 -41.69 -10.41 -15.12
N GLU A 390 -41.41 -10.44 -16.43
CA GLU A 390 -40.04 -10.38 -16.96
C GLU A 390 -39.40 -9.02 -16.70
N GLU A 391 -40.10 -7.91 -16.98
CA GLU A 391 -39.60 -6.56 -16.72
C GLU A 391 -39.32 -6.32 -15.23
N VAL A 392 -40.18 -6.81 -14.33
CA VAL A 392 -39.99 -6.64 -12.87
C VAL A 392 -38.85 -7.52 -12.34
N LYS A 393 -38.69 -8.76 -12.83
CA LYS A 393 -37.57 -9.63 -12.44
C LYS A 393 -36.24 -9.09 -12.93
N GLU A 394 -36.17 -8.63 -14.18
CA GLU A 394 -34.95 -8.09 -14.76
C GLU A 394 -34.54 -6.77 -14.09
N ASN A 395 -35.49 -5.85 -13.86
CA ASN A 395 -35.21 -4.59 -13.17
C ASN A 395 -34.79 -4.78 -11.71
N LYS A 396 -35.39 -5.73 -10.98
CA LYS A 396 -34.96 -6.05 -9.61
C LYS A 396 -33.57 -6.70 -9.58
N ARG A 397 -33.27 -7.58 -10.53
CA ARG A 397 -31.96 -8.23 -10.62
C ARG A 397 -30.85 -7.21 -10.92
N ASN A 398 -31.10 -6.32 -11.88
CA ASN A 398 -30.12 -5.31 -12.26
C ASN A 398 -29.93 -4.28 -11.14
N PHE A 399 -31.01 -3.81 -10.50
CA PHE A 399 -30.91 -2.88 -9.36
C PHE A 399 -30.18 -3.48 -8.14
N VAL A 400 -30.42 -4.75 -7.82
CA VAL A 400 -29.71 -5.42 -6.72
C VAL A 400 -28.23 -5.57 -7.05
N LEU A 401 -27.88 -5.92 -8.29
CA LEU A 401 -26.48 -6.00 -8.71
C LEU A 401 -25.79 -4.63 -8.69
N ASP A 402 -26.46 -3.58 -9.17
CA ASP A 402 -25.92 -2.22 -9.19
C ASP A 402 -25.74 -1.65 -7.77
N ILE A 403 -26.68 -1.90 -6.86
CA ILE A 403 -26.53 -1.53 -5.44
C ILE A 403 -25.41 -2.33 -4.76
N ILE A 404 -25.29 -3.62 -5.02
CA ILE A 404 -24.21 -4.44 -4.44
C ILE A 404 -22.86 -3.90 -4.90
N TRP A 405 -22.72 -3.56 -6.18
CA TRP A 405 -21.50 -2.94 -6.72
C TRP A 405 -21.23 -1.57 -6.10
N LEU A 406 -22.26 -0.74 -5.95
CA LEU A 406 -22.11 0.59 -5.37
C LEU A 406 -21.76 0.54 -3.87
N VAL A 407 -22.41 -0.33 -3.10
CA VAL A 407 -22.08 -0.54 -1.68
C VAL A 407 -20.67 -1.12 -1.53
N PHE A 408 -20.26 -2.06 -2.38
CA PHE A 408 -18.90 -2.57 -2.41
C PHE A 408 -17.90 -1.42 -2.67
N PHE A 409 -18.17 -0.56 -3.65
CA PHE A 409 -17.28 0.56 -3.99
C PHE A 409 -17.21 1.62 -2.88
N VAL A 410 -18.34 1.94 -2.23
CA VAL A 410 -18.38 2.86 -1.09
C VAL A 410 -17.68 2.28 0.14
N LEU A 411 -17.80 0.97 0.41
CA LEU A 411 -17.07 0.32 1.51
C LEU A 411 -15.57 0.30 1.25
N VAL A 412 -15.14 0.07 0.01
CA VAL A 412 -13.73 0.16 -0.39
C VAL A 412 -13.21 1.59 -0.20
N LEU A 413 -13.98 2.61 -0.60
CA LEU A 413 -13.62 4.02 -0.39
C LEU A 413 -13.60 4.42 1.09
N ALA A 414 -14.59 4.02 1.87
CA ALA A 414 -14.64 4.30 3.30
C ALA A 414 -13.50 3.61 4.05
N PHE A 415 -13.13 2.39 3.62
CA PHE A 415 -11.94 1.70 4.13
C PHE A 415 -10.66 2.45 3.78
N LEU A 416 -10.53 2.96 2.55
CA LEU A 416 -9.39 3.78 2.13
C LEU A 416 -9.31 5.09 2.93
N VAL A 417 -10.43 5.79 3.13
CA VAL A 417 -10.47 7.03 3.92
C VAL A 417 -10.19 6.77 5.40
N TYR A 418 -10.75 5.70 5.97
CA TYR A 418 -10.44 5.30 7.34
C TYR A 418 -8.97 4.94 7.50
N ALA A 419 -8.39 4.20 6.55
CA ALA A 419 -6.96 3.89 6.54
C ALA A 419 -6.08 5.16 6.44
N ILE A 420 -6.51 6.18 5.67
CA ILE A 420 -5.83 7.47 5.60
C ILE A 420 -5.95 8.23 6.93
N PHE A 421 -7.14 8.28 7.52
CA PHE A 421 -7.39 9.02 8.76
C PHE A 421 -6.67 8.40 9.97
N THR A 422 -6.59 7.07 10.05
CA THR A 422 -5.81 6.38 11.09
C THR A 422 -4.30 6.48 10.89
N MET A 423 -3.82 6.78 9.69
CA MET A 423 -2.40 7.10 9.45
C MET A 423 -2.03 8.55 9.80
N LEU A 424 -3.02 9.45 9.96
CA LEU A 424 -2.81 10.88 10.27
C LEU A 424 -2.96 11.23 11.77
N GLN A 425 -3.47 10.31 12.61
CA GLN A 425 -3.50 10.42 14.08
C GLN A 425 -2.35 9.66 14.72
#